data_AF-A0A497EKP3-F1
#
_entry.id   AF-A0A497EKP3-F1
#
_cell.length_a   1.000
_cell.length_b   1.000
_cell.length_c   1.000
_cell.angle_alpha   90.00
_cell.angle_beta   90.00
_cell.angle_gamma   90.00
#
_symmetry.space_group_name_H-M   'P 1'
#
loop_
_entity.id
_entity.type
_entity.pdbx_description
1 polymer ?
#
loop_
_entity_poly.entity_id
_entity_poly.type
_entity_poly.pdbx_seq_one_letter_code
_entity_poly.pdbx_strand_id
1 'polypeptide(L)'
;MKEPYELKTANEEGKLRIVGRCMVDVVFQGVKVPSGAVFEVAENLRKDVDLIIGRPEIDSWDIVFTPEGPKLRRIPIEFEVI
;
A
#
# COMPACT_ATOMS: atom_id res chain seq x y z
N MET A 1 -3.08 -15.73 8.81
CA MET A 1 -1.75 -16.21 8.39
C MET A 1 -1.32 -17.31 9.34
N LYS A 2 -0.71 -18.38 8.85
CA LYS A 2 -0.18 -19.43 9.75
C LYS A 2 1.27 -19.17 10.15
N GLU A 3 2.10 -18.55 9.30
CA GLU A 3 3.52 -18.29 9.60
C GLU A 3 4.04 -17.00 8.92
N PRO A 4 5.05 -16.32 9.49
CA PRO A 4 5.79 -15.25 8.83
C PRO A 4 6.46 -15.71 7.54
N TYR A 5 6.64 -14.80 6.56
CA TYR A 5 7.35 -15.09 5.31
C TYR A 5 8.19 -13.90 4.84
N GLU A 6 9.05 -14.16 3.84
CA GLU A 6 9.96 -13.14 3.29
C GLU A 6 9.54 -12.73 1.87
N LEU A 7 9.56 -11.43 1.60
CA LEU A 7 9.45 -10.86 0.27
C LEU A 7 10.81 -10.30 -0.16
N LYS A 8 11.20 -10.57 -1.41
CA LYS A 8 12.38 -9.95 -2.02
C LYS A 8 12.09 -8.49 -2.35
N THR A 9 13.09 -7.64 -2.17
CA THR A 9 13.00 -6.22 -2.55
C THR A 9 13.74 -5.95 -3.86
N ALA A 10 13.76 -4.69 -4.29
CA ALA A 10 14.58 -4.26 -5.42
C ALA A 10 16.09 -4.32 -5.13
N ASN A 11 16.49 -4.30 -3.85
CA ASN A 11 17.86 -4.63 -3.46
C ASN A 11 18.02 -6.16 -3.48
N GLU A 12 19.03 -6.65 -4.20
CA GLU A 12 19.30 -8.08 -4.40
C GLU A 12 19.40 -8.87 -3.08
N GLU A 13 20.04 -8.28 -2.06
CA GLU A 13 20.14 -8.87 -0.72
C GLU A 13 18.99 -8.48 0.22
N GLY A 14 18.20 -7.48 -0.18
CA GLY A 14 17.16 -6.90 0.66
C GLY A 14 15.91 -7.75 0.73
N LYS A 15 15.40 -7.94 1.96
CA LYS A 15 14.18 -8.70 2.24
C LYS A 15 13.27 -7.98 3.21
N LEU A 16 11.96 -8.09 3.00
CA LEU A 16 10.94 -7.72 3.98
C LEU A 16 10.39 -8.97 4.64
N ARG A 17 10.38 -9.00 5.97
CA ARG A 17 9.83 -10.11 6.76
C ARG A 17 8.42 -9.75 7.23
N ILE A 18 7.44 -10.36 6.58
CA ILE A 18 6.03 -10.14 6.84
C ILE A 18 5.60 -11.02 8.00
N VAL A 19 5.07 -10.40 9.06
CA VAL A 19 4.68 -11.06 10.31
C VAL A 19 3.16 -11.08 10.52
N GLY A 20 2.41 -10.33 9.72
CA GLY A 20 0.96 -10.27 9.87
C GLY A 20 0.29 -9.39 8.83
N ARG A 21 -1.01 -9.16 9.04
CA ARG A 21 -1.84 -8.26 8.26
C ARG A 21 -2.71 -7.41 9.16
N CYS A 22 -2.96 -6.16 8.78
CA CYS A 22 -3.89 -5.28 9.45
C CYS A 22 -4.88 -4.69 8.44
N MET A 23 -6.13 -4.50 8.87
CA MET A 23 -7.11 -3.71 8.13
C MET A 23 -7.19 -2.35 8.79
N VAL A 24 -7.06 -1.28 8.00
CA VAL A 24 -7.04 0.10 8.50
C VAL A 24 -7.88 1.01 7.60
N ASP A 25 -8.51 2.00 8.19
CA ASP A 25 -9.07 3.13 7.45
C ASP A 25 -7.93 3.99 6.90
N VAL A 26 -7.99 4.30 5.60
CA VAL A 26 -6.96 5.09 4.91
C VAL A 26 -7.56 6.41 4.43
N VAL A 27 -6.83 7.50 4.66
CA VAL A 27 -7.08 8.80 4.03
C VAL A 27 -5.87 9.13 3.17
N PHE A 28 -6.07 9.12 1.84
CA PHE A 28 -5.03 9.46 0.88
C PHE A 28 -5.31 10.86 0.31
N GLN A 29 -4.39 11.81 0.54
CA GLN A 29 -4.53 13.21 0.11
C GLN A 29 -5.87 13.87 0.49
N GLY A 30 -6.36 13.57 1.70
CA GLY A 30 -7.63 14.11 2.19
C GLY A 30 -8.89 13.37 1.70
N VAL A 31 -8.74 12.34 0.86
CA VAL A 31 -9.84 11.51 0.37
C VAL A 31 -9.86 10.18 1.13
N LYS A 32 -11.02 9.82 1.69
CA LYS A 32 -11.19 8.52 2.36
C LYS A 32 -11.23 7.40 1.33
N VAL A 33 -10.39 6.38 1.52
CA VAL A 33 -10.47 5.12 0.74
C VAL A 33 -11.72 4.34 1.18
N PRO A 34 -12.64 4.00 0.27
CA PRO A 34 -13.83 3.25 0.65
C PRO A 34 -13.43 1.86 1.18
N SER A 35 -14.11 1.41 2.24
CA SER A 35 -13.87 0.10 2.91
C SER A 35 -12.48 -0.10 3.54
N GLY A 36 -11.63 0.94 3.58
CA GLY A 36 -10.27 0.85 4.11
C GLY A 36 -9.33 0.04 3.21
N ALA A 37 -8.19 -0.38 3.76
CA ALA A 37 -7.19 -1.18 3.07
C ALA A 37 -6.59 -2.25 3.99
N VAL A 38 -6.20 -3.38 3.41
CA VAL A 38 -5.46 -4.42 4.11
C VAL A 38 -3.98 -4.26 3.80
N PHE A 39 -3.16 -4.06 4.82
CA PHE A 39 -1.70 -4.01 4.69
C PHE A 39 -1.04 -5.22 5.31
N GLU A 40 0.12 -5.56 4.76
CA GLU A 40 1.05 -6.53 5.32
C GLU A 40 1.98 -5.82 6.31
N VAL A 41 2.15 -6.40 7.50
CA VAL A 41 3.00 -5.83 8.55
C VAL A 41 4.38 -6.44 8.44
N ALA A 42 5.39 -5.61 8.18
CA ALA A 42 6.79 -6.02 8.11
C ALA A 42 7.52 -5.65 9.41
N GLU A 43 8.23 -6.61 10.02
CA GLU A 43 9.01 -6.35 11.25
C GLU A 43 10.29 -5.53 11.00
N ASN A 44 10.78 -5.53 9.76
CA ASN A 44 12.05 -4.93 9.36
C ASN A 44 11.86 -3.86 8.27
N LEU A 45 10.71 -3.18 8.26
CA LEU A 45 10.50 -2.01 7.41
C LEU A 45 11.57 -0.94 7.73
N ARG A 46 12.02 -0.23 6.70
CA ARG A 46 13.03 0.83 6.84
C ARG A 46 12.49 1.90 7.81
N LYS A 47 13.31 2.34 8.78
CA LYS A 47 12.87 3.18 9.92
C LYS A 47 12.25 4.54 9.54
N ASP A 48 12.58 5.06 8.38
CA ASP A 48 12.07 6.32 7.81
C ASP A 48 10.91 6.10 6.82
N VAL A 49 10.34 4.89 6.80
CA VAL A 49 9.18 4.53 5.98
C VAL A 49 8.12 3.93 6.89
N ASP A 50 7.00 4.64 7.02
CA ASP A 50 5.87 4.16 7.83
C ASP A 50 4.93 3.24 7.04
N LEU A 51 4.84 3.44 5.72
CA LEU A 51 3.90 2.73 4.86
C LEU A 51 4.43 2.60 3.43
N ILE A 52 4.17 1.46 2.81
CA ILE A 52 4.40 1.22 1.39
C ILE A 52 3.04 0.95 0.75
N ILE A 53 2.71 1.72 -0.29
CA ILE A 53 1.55 1.48 -1.15
C ILE A 53 2.03 0.65 -2.34
N GLY A 54 1.46 -0.54 -2.50
CA GLY A 54 1.79 -1.44 -3.60
C GLY A 54 1.16 -1.00 -4.92
N ARG A 55 1.57 -1.64 -6.00
CA ARG A 55 0.91 -1.48 -7.30
C ARG A 55 -0.60 -1.82 -7.25
N PRO A 56 -1.06 -2.88 -6.54
CA PRO A 56 -2.49 -3.17 -6.46
C PRO A 56 -3.33 -1.99 -5.91
N GLU A 57 -2.83 -1.31 -4.88
CA GLU A 57 -3.49 -0.13 -4.32
C GLU A 57 -3.39 1.08 -5.27
N ILE A 58 -2.24 1.29 -5.94
CA ILE A 58 -2.08 2.34 -6.95
C ILE A 58 -3.11 2.19 -8.07
N ASP A 59 -3.26 0.98 -8.60
CA ASP A 59 -4.17 0.70 -9.70
C ASP A 59 -5.63 0.77 -9.25
N SER A 60 -5.97 0.17 -8.10
CA SER A 60 -7.35 0.15 -7.59
C SER A 60 -7.86 1.50 -7.09
N TRP A 61 -6.98 2.39 -6.63
CA TRP A 61 -7.34 3.74 -6.21
C TRP A 61 -7.21 4.77 -7.34
N ASP A 62 -6.87 4.33 -8.55
CA ASP A 62 -6.64 5.17 -9.74
C ASP A 62 -5.63 6.31 -9.45
N ILE A 63 -4.51 5.95 -8.80
CA ILE A 63 -3.41 6.88 -8.51
C ILE A 63 -2.58 7.08 -9.78
N VAL A 64 -2.36 8.35 -10.14
CA VAL A 64 -1.46 8.75 -11.22
C VAL A 64 -0.28 9.54 -10.68
N PHE A 65 0.90 9.32 -11.27
CA PHE A 65 2.10 10.07 -10.92
C PHE A 65 2.24 11.27 -11.88
N THR A 66 2.30 12.47 -11.32
CA THR A 66 2.59 13.71 -12.06
C THR A 66 3.92 14.32 -11.58
N PRO A 67 4.48 15.31 -12.29
CA PRO A 67 5.69 16.01 -11.84
C PRO A 67 5.56 16.63 -10.43
N GLU A 68 4.34 16.98 -10.01
CA GLU A 68 4.04 17.54 -8.68
C GLU A 68 3.89 16.45 -7.59
N GLY A 69 3.81 15.17 -7.98
CA GLY A 69 3.65 14.04 -7.08
C GLY A 69 2.53 13.08 -7.48
N PRO A 70 2.33 11.99 -6.73
CA PRO A 70 1.18 11.12 -6.92
C PRO A 70 -0.12 11.87 -6.60
N LYS A 71 -1.19 11.60 -7.33
CA LYS A 71 -2.53 12.09 -7.02
C LYS A 71 -3.62 11.11 -7.46
N LEU A 72 -4.80 11.21 -6.86
CA LEU A 72 -5.98 10.50 -7.35
C LEU A 72 -6.43 11.09 -8.69
N ARG A 73 -6.67 10.23 -9.67
CA ARG A 73 -7.20 10.65 -10.97
C ARG A 73 -8.70 10.95 -10.91
N ARG A 74 -9.45 10.29 -10.01
CA ARG A 74 -10.89 10.48 -9.80
C ARG A 74 -11.23 10.57 -8.32
N ILE A 75 -12.23 11.41 -7.99
CA ILE A 75 -12.78 11.58 -6.64
C ILE A 75 -14.32 11.59 -6.78
N PRO A 76 -15.07 10.75 -6.02
CA PRO A 76 -14.57 9.77 -5.06
C PRO A 76 -13.78 8.62 -5.73
N ILE A 77 -13.04 7.85 -4.93
CA ILE A 77 -12.40 6.63 -5.40
C ILE A 77 -13.51 5.63 -5.77
N GLU A 78 -13.47 5.13 -7.00
CA GLU A 78 -14.43 4.16 -7.54
C GLU A 78 -13.69 2.83 -7.75
N PHE A 79 -14.21 1.75 -7.17
CA PHE A 79 -13.69 0.41 -7.40
C PHE A 79 -14.46 -0.25 -8.54
N GLU A 80 -13.74 -0.78 -9.53
CA GLU A 80 -14.35 -1.69 -10.51
C GLU A 80 -14.60 -3.04 -9.84
N VAL A 81 -15.84 -3.50 -9.86
CA VAL A 81 -16.21 -4.86 -9.44
C VAL A 81 -16.09 -5.76 -10.67
N ILE A 82 -15.10 -6.66 -10.66
CA ILE A 82 -14.90 -7.70 -11.68
C ILE A 82 -15.49 -9.03 -11.17
#